data_AF-T1C006-F1
#
_entry.id   AF-T1C006-F1
#
_cell.length_a   1.000
_cell.length_b   1.000
_cell.length_c   1.000
_cell.angle_alpha   90.00
_cell.angle_beta   90.00
_cell.angle_gamma   90.00
#
_symmetry.space_group_name_H-M   'P 1'
#
loop_
_entity.id
_entity.type
_entity.pdbx_description
1 polymer ?
#
loop_
_entity_poly.entity_id
_entity_poly.type
_entity_poly.pdbx_seq_one_letter_code
_entity_poly.pdbx_strand_id
1 'polypeptide(L)'
;ATECGLACLAMVACYYGHDLDLPGLRRKAALSLKGASLKRVIEIGGQLGLESRPLRLELHELPQLKTPCILHWDLNHFVVLKQADAKSIVIHDPAQGVRRLTLEEASK
;
A
#
# COMPACT_ATOMS: atom_id res chain seq x y z
N ALA A 1 1.98 -13.34 1.60
CA ALA A 1 0.90 -12.33 1.56
C ALA A 1 0.85 -11.45 2.83
N THR A 2 1.00 -11.98 4.06
CA THR A 2 0.74 -11.20 5.30
C THR A 2 1.67 -9.98 5.53
N GLU A 3 2.83 -9.90 4.88
CA GLU A 3 3.83 -8.86 5.17
C GLU A 3 3.83 -7.69 4.18
N CYS A 4 3.30 -7.87 2.96
CA CYS A 4 3.32 -6.80 1.96
C CYS A 4 2.45 -5.62 2.37
N GLY A 5 1.29 -5.86 2.99
CA GLY A 5 0.42 -4.80 3.54
C GLY A 5 1.10 -4.01 4.66
N LEU A 6 1.86 -4.65 5.55
CA LEU A 6 2.60 -3.99 6.63
C LEU A 6 3.78 -3.17 6.08
N ALA A 7 4.52 -3.73 5.12
CA ALA A 7 5.59 -3.01 4.45
C ALA A 7 5.07 -1.77 3.72
N CYS A 8 3.92 -1.88 3.04
CA CYS A 8 3.26 -0.73 2.40
C CYS A 8 2.86 0.34 3.41
N LEU A 9 2.26 -0.08 4.53
CA LEU A 9 1.89 0.83 5.60
C LEU A 9 3.12 1.54 6.19
N ALA A 10 4.22 0.81 6.41
CA ALA A 10 5.48 1.38 6.89
C ALA A 10 6.00 2.45 5.91
N MET A 11 6.05 2.13 4.61
CA MET A 11 6.50 3.07 3.58
C MET A 11 5.67 4.36 3.56
N VAL A 12 4.34 4.25 3.63
CA VAL A 12 3.44 5.41 3.63
C VAL A 12 3.55 6.20 4.94
N ALA A 13 3.61 5.53 6.10
CA ALA A 13 3.75 6.19 7.38
C ALA A 13 5.11 6.93 7.50
N CYS A 14 6.21 6.32 7.06
CA CYS A 14 7.51 6.98 7.00
C CYS A 14 7.51 8.20 6.08
N TYR A 15 6.77 8.16 4.97
CA TYR A 15 6.59 9.32 4.10
C TYR A 15 5.89 10.49 4.83
N TYR A 16 4.93 10.22 5.70
CA TYR A 16 4.27 11.23 6.52
C TYR A 16 5.04 11.61 7.80
N GLY A 17 6.30 11.18 7.94
CA GLY A 17 7.18 11.57 9.04
C GLY A 17 7.12 10.67 10.27
N HIS A 18 6.46 9.51 10.21
CA HIS A 18 6.51 8.54 11.29
C HIS A 18 7.83 7.75 11.26
N ASP A 19 8.54 7.70 12.37
CA ASP A 19 9.72 6.83 12.51
C ASP A 19 9.26 5.43 12.95
N LEU A 20 9.03 4.55 11.98
CA LEU A 20 8.52 3.20 12.22
C LEU A 20 9.49 2.16 11.69
N ASP A 21 9.74 1.16 12.51
CA ASP A 21 10.49 -0.03 12.14
C ASP A 21 9.55 -1.21 11.84
N LEU A 22 9.91 -2.02 10.83
CA LEU A 22 9.19 -3.24 10.48
C LEU A 22 9.00 -4.19 11.69
N PRO A 23 9.99 -4.37 12.59
CA PRO A 23 9.81 -5.15 13.81
C PRO A 23 8.73 -4.62 14.76
N GLY A 24 8.66 -3.30 14.98
CA GLY A 24 7.62 -2.68 15.80
C GLY A 24 6.23 -2.82 15.21
N LEU A 25 6.12 -2.66 13.88
CA LEU A 25 4.88 -2.93 13.15
C LEU A 25 4.46 -4.40 13.23
N ARG A 26 5.40 -5.33 13.08
CA ARG A 26 5.14 -6.77 13.26
C ARG A 26 4.56 -7.07 14.64
N ARG A 27 5.10 -6.48 15.72
CA ARG A 27 4.57 -6.69 17.08
C ARG A 27 3.12 -6.17 17.22
N LYS A 28 2.82 -4.99 16.68
CA LYS A 28 1.45 -4.43 16.67
C LYS A 28 0.49 -5.26 15.80
N ALA A 29 0.98 -5.81 14.70
CA ALA A 29 0.21 -6.62 13.77
C ALA A 29 -0.03 -8.06 14.28
N ALA A 30 0.96 -8.68 14.93
CA ALA A 30 0.94 -10.06 15.43
C ALA A 30 -0.16 -10.32 16.47
N LEU A 31 -0.68 -9.28 17.12
CA LEU A 31 -1.85 -9.36 18.00
C LEU A 31 -3.14 -9.75 17.27
N SER A 32 -3.15 -9.80 15.93
CA SER A 32 -4.32 -10.09 15.11
C SER A 32 -3.99 -11.18 14.06
N LEU A 33 -4.06 -12.44 14.49
CA LEU A 33 -3.56 -13.64 13.81
C LEU A 33 -4.47 -14.20 12.70
N LYS A 34 -5.04 -13.36 11.82
CA LYS A 34 -5.78 -13.84 10.62
C LYS A 34 -5.60 -12.91 9.40
N GLY A 35 -4.51 -13.12 8.65
CA GLY A 35 -4.31 -12.60 7.28
C GLY A 35 -4.21 -11.06 7.14
N ALA A 36 -3.34 -10.58 6.25
CA ALA A 36 -3.32 -9.16 5.89
C ALA A 36 -4.52 -8.83 4.98
N SER A 37 -5.70 -8.68 5.59
CA SER A 37 -6.88 -8.17 4.90
C SER A 37 -6.79 -6.64 4.76
N LEU A 38 -7.44 -6.09 3.73
CA LEU A 38 -7.59 -4.63 3.57
C LEU A 38 -8.09 -3.95 4.86
N LYS A 39 -9.06 -4.58 5.54
CA LYS A 39 -9.59 -4.12 6.83
C LYS A 39 -8.47 -3.96 7.87
N ARG A 40 -7.54 -4.91 7.94
CA ARG A 40 -6.44 -4.86 8.90
C ARG A 40 -5.42 -3.75 8.58
N VAL A 41 -5.13 -3.53 7.30
CA VAL A 41 -4.27 -2.41 6.88
C VAL A 41 -4.87 -1.09 7.33
N ILE A 42 -6.18 -0.92 7.16
CA ILE A 42 -6.92 0.27 7.62
C ILE A 42 -6.88 0.40 9.15
N GLU A 43 -7.14 -0.69 9.90
CA GLU A 43 -7.09 -0.68 11.37
C GLU A 43 -5.71 -0.28 11.90
N ILE A 44 -4.63 -0.87 11.36
CA ILE A 44 -3.26 -0.54 11.80
C ILE A 44 -2.90 0.89 11.37
N GLY A 45 -3.29 1.31 10.16
CA GLY A 45 -3.13 2.70 9.72
C GLY A 45 -3.79 3.69 10.68
N GLY A 46 -5.03 3.41 11.10
CA GLY A 46 -5.73 4.20 12.11
C GLY A 46 -4.99 4.26 13.45
N GLN A 47 -4.40 3.14 13.90
CA GLN A 47 -3.55 3.12 15.10
C GLN A 47 -2.26 3.94 14.97
N LEU A 48 -1.82 4.22 13.75
CA LEU A 48 -0.70 5.12 13.46
C LEU A 48 -1.14 6.58 13.30
N GLY A 49 -2.44 6.88 13.40
CA GLY A 49 -2.99 8.22 13.18
C GLY A 49 -3.23 8.55 11.70
N LEU A 50 -3.21 7.56 10.81
CA LEU A 50 -3.52 7.72 9.39
C LEU A 50 -5.01 7.48 9.15
N GLU A 51 -5.69 8.47 8.55
CA GLU A 51 -7.05 8.30 8.07
C GLU A 51 -7.04 7.60 6.71
N SER A 52 -7.70 6.43 6.62
CA SER A 52 -7.72 5.61 5.41
C SER A 52 -9.12 5.55 4.82
N ARG A 53 -9.23 5.79 3.51
CA ARG A 53 -10.49 5.67 2.75
C ARG A 53 -10.37 4.54 1.72
N PRO A 54 -11.00 3.37 1.93
CA PRO A 54 -11.02 2.32 0.93
C PRO A 54 -11.87 2.77 -0.27
N LEU A 55 -11.32 2.61 -1.46
CA LEU A 55 -11.97 2.95 -2.73
C LEU A 55 -11.76 1.82 -3.72
N ARG A 56 -12.77 1.58 -4.57
CA ARG A 56 -12.64 0.77 -5.78
C ARG A 56 -12.73 1.71 -6.97
N LEU A 57 -11.79 1.58 -7.88
CA LEU A 57 -11.61 2.44 -9.03
C LEU A 57 -10.90 1.66 -10.13
N GLU A 58 -11.10 2.10 -11.36
CA GLU A 58 -10.48 1.55 -12.55
C GLU A 58 -9.08 2.15 -12.77
N LEU A 59 -8.24 1.45 -13.55
CA LEU A 59 -6.84 1.86 -13.75
C LEU A 59 -6.68 3.27 -14.35
N HIS A 60 -7.63 3.70 -15.17
CA HIS A 60 -7.62 5.04 -15.78
C HIS A 60 -7.91 6.16 -14.77
N GLU A 61 -8.41 5.83 -13.59
CA GLU A 61 -8.70 6.78 -12.51
C GLU A 61 -7.52 6.94 -11.54
N LEU A 62 -6.48 6.10 -11.63
CA LEU A 62 -5.29 6.19 -10.77
C LEU A 62 -4.61 7.57 -10.77
N PRO A 63 -4.52 8.31 -11.90
CA PRO A 63 -3.94 9.66 -11.91
C PRO A 63 -4.75 10.69 -11.10
N GLN A 64 -6.00 10.39 -10.74
CA GLN A 64 -6.86 11.26 -9.93
C GLN A 64 -6.65 11.07 -8.42
N LEU A 65 -5.90 10.04 -8.02
CA LEU A 65 -5.64 9.75 -6.63
C LEU A 65 -4.55 10.64 -6.02
N LYS A 66 -4.68 10.91 -4.73
CA LYS A 66 -3.59 11.48 -3.95
C LYS A 66 -2.54 10.40 -3.69
N THR A 67 -1.28 10.71 -3.98
CA THR A 67 -0.14 9.84 -3.71
C THR A 67 0.68 10.37 -2.51
N PRO A 68 1.39 9.50 -1.75
CA PRO A 68 1.41 8.05 -1.90
C PRO A 68 0.16 7.37 -1.33
N CYS A 69 -0.31 6.31 -2.00
CA CYS A 69 -1.44 5.51 -1.54
C CYS A 69 -1.17 4.01 -1.71
N ILE A 70 -1.92 3.17 -0.99
CA ILE A 70 -1.76 1.71 -1.04
C ILE A 70 -2.75 1.14 -2.05
N LEU A 71 -2.24 0.35 -3.00
CA LEU A 71 -3.03 -0.41 -3.96
C LEU A 71 -3.10 -1.87 -3.51
N HIS A 72 -4.30 -2.44 -3.64
CA HIS A 72 -4.50 -3.88 -3.52
C HIS A 72 -4.48 -4.48 -4.92
N TRP A 73 -3.50 -5.33 -5.20
CA TRP A 73 -3.22 -5.87 -6.52
C TRP A 73 -3.37 -7.40 -6.52
N ASP A 74 -4.04 -7.92 -7.54
CA ASP A 74 -4.26 -9.36 -7.79
C ASP A 74 -4.90 -10.12 -6.61
N LEU A 75 -5.64 -9.40 -5.76
CA LEU A 75 -6.31 -9.91 -4.56
C LEU A 75 -5.39 -10.62 -3.53
N ASN A 76 -4.07 -10.56 -3.73
CA ASN A 76 -3.09 -11.30 -2.94
C ASN A 76 -1.87 -10.44 -2.55
N HIS A 77 -1.72 -9.25 -3.13
CA HIS A 77 -0.55 -8.39 -2.96
C HIS A 77 -0.93 -6.94 -2.69
N PHE A 78 -0.06 -6.24 -1.95
CA PHE A 78 -0.19 -4.81 -1.69
C PHE A 78 1.07 -4.11 -2.17
N VAL A 79 0.89 -2.99 -2.87
CA VAL A 79 1.97 -2.12 -3.33
C VAL A 79 1.64 -0.68 -2.99
N VAL A 80 2.65 0.19 -2.93
CA VAL A 80 2.44 1.63 -2.75
C VAL A 80 2.54 2.32 -4.09
N LEU A 81 1.49 3.02 -4.51
CA LEU A 81 1.52 3.93 -5.64
C LEU A 81 2.22 5.22 -5.22
N LYS A 82 3.38 5.50 -5.81
CA LYS A 82 4.12 6.74 -5.61
C LYS A 82 3.66 7.83 -6.58
N GLN A 83 3.43 7.47 -7.83
CA GLN A 83 3.01 8.41 -8.87
C GLN A 83 2.18 7.69 -9.92
N ALA A 84 1.17 8.35 -10.46
CA ALA A 84 0.41 7.89 -11.62
C ALA A 84 0.25 9.03 -12.63
N ASP A 85 0.53 8.71 -13.89
CA ASP A 85 0.30 9.57 -15.04
C ASP A 85 -0.66 8.85 -16.01
N ALA A 86 -1.13 9.55 -17.05
CA ALA A 86 -2.07 8.98 -18.04
C ALA A 86 -1.57 7.74 -18.79
N LYS A 87 -0.27 7.43 -18.75
CA LYS A 87 0.34 6.31 -19.49
C LYS A 87 1.09 5.32 -18.60
N SER A 88 1.54 5.74 -17.42
CA SER A 88 2.41 4.92 -16.57
C SER A 88 2.20 5.22 -15.10
N ILE A 89 2.51 4.23 -14.27
CA ILE A 89 2.54 4.31 -12.82
C ILE A 89 3.93 3.99 -12.29
N VAL A 90 4.28 4.59 -11.16
CA VAL A 90 5.45 4.27 -10.37
C VAL A 90 4.97 3.71 -9.04
N ILE A 91 5.35 2.48 -8.77
CA ILE A 91 4.97 1.75 -7.56
C ILE A 91 6.20 1.34 -6.76
N HIS A 92 6.02 1.19 -5.46
CA HIS A 92 6.95 0.54 -4.57
C HIS A 92 6.35 -0.81 -4.17
N ASP A 93 6.96 -1.87 -4.69
CA ASP A 93 6.63 -3.25 -4.40
C ASP A 93 7.50 -3.75 -3.23
N PRO A 94 6.92 -4.21 -2.11
CA PRO A 94 7.69 -4.80 -1.02
C PRO A 94 8.59 -5.98 -1.44
N ALA A 95 8.23 -6.71 -2.50
CA ALA A 95 8.98 -7.87 -2.99
C ALA A 95 10.03 -7.53 -4.05
N GLN A 96 9.82 -6.46 -4.83
CA GLN A 96 10.65 -6.13 -6.00
C GLN A 96 11.27 -4.73 -5.97
N GLY A 97 10.95 -3.92 -4.96
CA GLY A 97 11.39 -2.53 -4.87
C GLY A 97 10.62 -1.59 -5.81
N VAL A 98 11.28 -0.55 -6.30
CA VAL A 98 10.64 0.46 -7.14
C VAL A 98 10.45 -0.07 -8.56
N ARG A 99 9.23 -0.01 -9.07
CA ARG A 99 8.89 -0.40 -10.44
C ARG A 99 8.17 0.73 -11.15
N ARG A 100 8.47 0.89 -12.44
CA ARG A 100 7.73 1.76 -13.35
C ARG A 100 7.03 0.86 -14.36
N LEU A 101 5.72 1.01 -14.46
CA LEU A 101 4.87 0.18 -15.30
C LEU A 101 3.99 1.05 -16.16
N THR A 102 3.71 0.61 -17.38
CA THR A 102 2.61 1.14 -18.17
C THR A 102 1.28 0.71 -17.56
N LEU A 103 0.20 1.44 -17.87
CA LEU A 103 -1.14 1.03 -17.43
C LEU A 103 -1.54 -0.35 -17.97
N GLU A 104 -1.05 -0.72 -19.16
CA GLU A 104 -1.28 -2.04 -19.74
C GLU A 104 -0.57 -3.14 -18.94
N GLU A 105 0.68 -2.93 -18.53
CA GLU A 105 1.41 -3.86 -17.66
C GLU A 105 0.77 -3.96 -16.27
N ALA A 106 0.19 -2.87 -15.76
CA ALA A 106 -0.52 -2.85 -14.48
C ALA A 106 -1.89 -3.55 -14.55
N SER A 107 -2.48 -3.69 -15.75
CA SER A 107 -3.76 -4.37 -15.98
C SER A 107 -3.68 -5.89 -16.11
N LYS A 108 -2.47 -6.42 -16.24
CA LYS A 108 -2.19 -7.86 -16.38
C LYS A 108 -1.94 -8.47 -15.00
#